data_AF-A0A969EMX8-F1
#
_entry.id   AF-A0A969EMX8-F1
#
_cell.length_a   1.000
_cell.length_b   1.000
_cell.length_c   1.000
_cell.angle_alpha   90.00
_cell.angle_beta   90.00
_cell.angle_gamma   90.00
#
_symmetry.space_group_name_H-M   'P 1'
#
loop_
_entity.id
_entity.type
_entity.pdbx_description
1 polymer ?
#
loop_
_entity_poly.entity_id
_entity_poly.type
_entity_poly.pdbx_seq_one_letter_code
_entity_poly.pdbx_strand_id
1 'polypeptide(L)'
;MRKELLAVVSLFGLTVLASGCANYYLVTDPASGKSYYTNEIDNAGGAGAVRFKDETSGSVVTLQSSEVKEISSKEFEAAVKAQAAPKK
;
A
#
# COMPACT_ATOMS: atom_id res chain seq x y z
N MET A 1 -4.78 -21.65 55.73
CA MET A 1 -4.65 -20.22 55.38
C MET A 1 -5.57 -19.96 54.20
N ARG A 2 -6.50 -19.01 54.35
CA ARG A 2 -7.54 -18.66 53.37
C ARG A 2 -7.05 -17.48 52.54
N LYS A 3 -7.15 -17.58 51.21
CA LYS A 3 -7.55 -16.53 50.24
C LYS A 3 -7.09 -16.94 48.83
N GLU A 4 -7.94 -17.73 48.19
CA GLU A 4 -8.18 -17.61 46.74
C GLU A 4 -8.63 -16.16 46.44
N LEU A 5 -8.35 -15.67 45.22
CA LEU A 5 -8.60 -14.33 44.65
C LEU A 5 -7.42 -13.34 44.60
N LEU A 6 -6.77 -13.32 43.43
CA LEU A 6 -6.16 -12.17 42.73
C LEU A 6 -5.84 -12.69 41.30
N ALA A 7 -6.77 -12.78 40.34
CA ALA A 7 -7.47 -11.72 39.63
C ALA A 7 -6.56 -10.58 39.13
N VAL A 8 -5.79 -10.82 38.06
CA VAL A 8 -5.30 -9.81 37.09
C VAL A 8 -5.12 -10.55 35.75
N VAL A 9 -6.15 -10.72 34.91
CA VAL A 9 -6.52 -9.80 33.83
C VAL A 9 -5.30 -9.13 33.20
N SER A 10 -4.81 -9.66 32.09
CA SER A 10 -4.45 -8.88 30.89
C SER A 10 -3.46 -9.67 30.03
N LEU A 11 -3.99 -10.41 29.06
CA LEU A 11 -3.27 -10.57 27.80
C LEU A 11 -4.26 -10.38 26.66
N PHE A 12 -4.92 -9.22 26.69
CA PHE A 12 -5.56 -8.61 25.53
C PHE A 12 -4.45 -8.11 24.60
N GLY A 13 -3.74 -9.06 24.00
CA GLY A 13 -2.69 -8.81 23.02
C GLY A 13 -3.17 -9.06 21.60
N LEU A 14 -4.45 -8.79 21.30
CA LEU A 14 -4.90 -8.75 19.91
C LEU A 14 -4.52 -7.39 19.34
N THR A 15 -3.26 -7.37 18.91
CA THR A 15 -2.59 -6.41 18.04
C THR A 15 -3.55 -5.54 17.24
N VAL A 16 -3.52 -4.25 17.58
CA VAL A 16 -3.82 -3.05 16.79
C VAL A 16 -4.10 -3.37 15.32
N LEU A 17 -5.37 -3.36 14.94
CA LEU A 17 -5.76 -3.06 13.56
C LEU A 17 -5.26 -1.64 13.28
N ALA A 18 -4.06 -1.54 12.73
CA ALA A 18 -3.57 -0.31 12.15
C ALA A 18 -4.45 -0.03 10.92
N SER A 19 -5.64 0.53 11.14
CA SER A 19 -6.34 1.31 10.15
C SER A 19 -5.57 2.63 9.97
N GLY A 20 -4.32 2.51 9.49
CA GLY A 20 -3.67 3.65 8.87
C GLY A 20 -4.54 4.04 7.70
N CYS A 21 -4.89 5.32 7.59
CA CYS A 21 -5.42 5.86 6.35
C CYS A 21 -4.37 5.57 5.26
N ALA A 22 -4.55 4.46 4.55
CA ALA A 22 -3.70 4.12 3.43
C ALA A 22 -4.03 5.12 2.33
N ASN A 23 -3.05 5.92 1.93
CA ASN A 23 -3.16 6.74 0.75
C ASN A 23 -2.91 5.83 -0.45
N TYR A 24 -3.70 5.98 -1.50
CA TYR A 24 -3.57 5.18 -2.71
C TYR A 24 -3.06 6.06 -3.83
N TYR A 25 -2.11 5.55 -4.59
CA TYR A 25 -1.40 6.30 -5.62
C TYR A 25 -1.46 5.57 -6.96
N LEU A 26 -1.79 6.35 -7.98
CA LEU A 26 -1.57 6.03 -9.38
C LEU A 26 -0.24 6.64 -9.80
N VAL A 27 0.71 5.81 -10.18
CA VAL A 27 2.00 6.25 -10.70
C VAL A 27 2.02 5.99 -12.20
N THR A 28 2.19 7.05 -12.99
CA THR A 28 2.31 6.93 -14.45
C THR A 28 3.75 7.19 -14.86
N ASP A 29 4.31 6.26 -15.62
CA ASP A 29 5.61 6.42 -16.28
C ASP A 29 5.40 7.22 -17.59
N PRO A 30 5.84 8.48 -17.67
CA PRO A 30 5.71 9.29 -18.88
C PRO A 30 6.57 8.78 -20.03
N ALA A 31 7.62 8.00 -19.76
CA ALA A 31 8.50 7.46 -20.81
C ALA A 31 7.86 6.28 -21.54
N SER A 32 7.17 5.40 -20.81
CA SER A 32 6.53 4.21 -21.39
C SER A 32 5.01 4.33 -21.55
N GLY A 33 4.37 5.36 -20.95
CA GLY A 33 2.93 5.50 -20.85
C GLY A 33 2.26 4.44 -19.96
N LYS A 34 3.03 3.73 -19.12
CA LYS A 34 2.49 2.66 -18.27
C LYS A 34 2.06 3.22 -16.92
N SER A 35 0.88 2.80 -16.48
CA SER A 35 0.34 3.12 -15.17
C SER A 35 0.60 1.97 -14.19
N TYR A 36 0.85 2.34 -12.94
CA TYR A 36 1.11 1.46 -11.82
C TYR A 36 0.30 1.92 -10.61
N TYR A 37 0.01 0.99 -9.72
CA TYR A 37 -0.84 1.25 -8.55
C TYR A 37 -0.09 0.83 -7.30
N THR A 38 0.08 1.77 -6.38
CA THR A 38 0.76 1.54 -5.11
C THR A 38 0.03 2.25 -3.99
N ASN A 39 0.12 1.73 -2.77
CA ASN A 39 -0.29 2.41 -1.54
C ASN A 39 0.90 3.06 -0.82
N GLU A 40 2.12 2.84 -1.30
CA GLU A 40 3.35 3.34 -0.70
C GLU A 40 4.30 3.89 -1.78
N ILE A 41 4.87 5.07 -1.53
CA ILE A 41 5.87 5.71 -2.40
C ILE A 41 7.13 5.93 -1.55
N ASP A 42 8.21 5.22 -1.90
CA ASP A 42 9.54 5.52 -1.36
C ASP A 42 10.26 6.50 -2.28
N ASN A 43 10.80 7.56 -1.71
CA ASN A 43 11.67 8.47 -2.45
C ASN A 43 13.06 7.82 -2.60
N ALA A 44 13.46 7.52 -3.83
CA ALA A 44 14.74 6.86 -4.12
C ALA A 44 15.90 7.89 -4.15
N GLY A 45 16.21 8.49 -2.99
CA GLY A 45 17.51 9.13 -2.76
C GLY A 45 17.75 10.49 -3.43
N GLY A 46 16.73 11.34 -3.57
CA GLY A 46 16.93 12.79 -3.73
C GLY A 46 17.00 13.36 -5.15
N ALA A 47 16.81 12.54 -6.20
CA ALA A 47 16.88 12.98 -7.60
C ALA A 47 15.51 13.00 -8.33
N GLY A 48 14.40 12.98 -7.59
CA GLY A 48 13.05 12.89 -8.19
C GLY A 48 12.64 11.49 -8.63
N ALA A 49 13.50 10.49 -8.40
CA ALA A 49 13.18 9.09 -8.61
C ALA A 49 12.28 8.56 -7.48
N VAL A 50 11.23 7.82 -7.87
CA VAL A 50 10.33 7.14 -6.94
C VAL A 50 10.53 5.64 -7.06
N ARG A 51 10.57 4.97 -5.92
CA ARG A 51 10.56 3.52 -5.81
C ARG A 51 9.25 3.11 -5.14
N PHE A 52 8.55 2.17 -5.73
CA PHE A 52 7.27 1.73 -5.20
C PHE A 52 7.03 0.27 -5.59
N LYS A 53 6.13 -0.38 -4.86
CA LYS A 53 5.69 -1.72 -5.19
C LYS A 53 4.38 -1.62 -5.96
N ASP A 54 4.35 -2.16 -7.17
CA ASP A 54 3.11 -2.27 -7.91
C ASP A 54 2.26 -3.38 -7.28
N GLU A 55 1.10 -3.03 -6.76
CA GLU A 55 0.17 -3.97 -6.11
C GLU A 55 -0.51 -4.88 -7.14
N THR A 56 -0.51 -4.51 -8.41
CA THR A 56 -1.07 -5.35 -9.49
C THR A 56 -0.16 -6.56 -9.77
N SER A 57 1.14 -6.32 -9.96
CA SER A 57 2.11 -7.37 -10.33
C SER A 57 2.96 -7.88 -9.16
N GLY A 58 2.93 -7.19 -8.01
CA GLY A 58 3.81 -7.45 -6.87
C GLY A 58 5.27 -7.03 -7.08
N SER A 59 5.60 -6.43 -8.23
CA SER A 59 6.97 -6.06 -8.59
C SER A 59 7.38 -4.72 -7.96
N VAL A 60 8.63 -4.63 -7.51
CA VAL A 60 9.22 -3.36 -7.09
C VAL A 60 9.73 -2.62 -8.32
N VAL A 61 9.21 -1.43 -8.55
CA VAL A 61 9.55 -0.58 -9.68
C VAL A 61 10.26 0.67 -9.17
N THR A 62 11.28 1.12 -9.90
CA THR A 62 11.95 2.39 -9.65
C THR A 62 11.87 3.24 -10.91
N LEU A 63 11.15 4.35 -10.83
CA LEU A 63 11.00 5.30 -11.93
C LEU A 63 11.82 6.55 -11.66
N GLN A 64 12.64 6.94 -12.63
CA GLN A 64 13.43 8.18 -12.57
C GLN A 64 12.59 9.44 -12.85
N SER A 65 11.44 9.25 -13.51
CA SER A 65 10.46 10.30 -13.76
C SER A 65 9.09 9.65 -13.70
N SER A 66 8.16 10.26 -12.96
CA SER A 66 6.82 9.71 -12.77
C SER A 66 5.84 10.81 -12.47
N GLU A 67 4.62 10.68 -12.97
CA GLU A 67 3.48 11.44 -12.48
C GLU A 67 2.80 10.63 -11.39
N VAL A 68 2.85 11.13 -10.15
CA VAL A 68 2.20 10.49 -8.99
C VAL A 68 0.91 11.24 -8.71
N LYS A 69 -0.22 10.53 -8.79
CA LYS A 69 -1.54 11.05 -8.48
C LYS A 69 -2.17 10.25 -7.35
N GLU A 70 -2.59 10.93 -6.30
CA GLU A 70 -3.39 10.31 -5.26
C GLU A 70 -4.80 10.02 -5.79
N ILE A 71 -5.29 8.81 -5.52
CA ILE A 71 -6.61 8.32 -5.94
C ILE A 71 -7.38 7.78 -4.74
N SER A 72 -8.69 7.66 -4.87
CA SER A 72 -9.50 7.05 -3.81
C SER A 72 -9.28 5.54 -3.72
N SER A 73 -9.49 4.96 -2.53
CA SER A 73 -9.46 3.50 -2.31
C SER A 73 -10.33 2.74 -3.34
N LYS A 74 -11.49 3.30 -3.67
CA LYS A 74 -12.44 2.69 -4.60
C LYS A 74 -11.88 2.64 -6.03
N GLU A 75 -11.23 3.71 -6.47
CA GLU A 75 -10.58 3.75 -7.79
C GLU A 75 -9.39 2.80 -7.84
N PHE A 76 -8.61 2.74 -6.76
CA PHE A 76 -7.49 1.82 -6.63
C PHE A 76 -7.94 0.36 -6.74
N GLU A 77 -8.90 -0.06 -5.91
CA GLU A 77 -9.43 -1.43 -5.94
C GLU A 77 -10.03 -1.79 -7.30
N ALA A 78 -10.78 -0.87 -7.91
CA ALA A 78 -11.36 -1.08 -9.24
C ALA A 78 -10.27 -1.28 -10.29
N ALA A 79 -9.20 -0.47 -10.25
CA ALA A 79 -8.11 -0.55 -11.21
C ALA A 79 -7.22 -1.77 -11.03
N VAL A 80 -6.86 -2.11 -9.78
CA VAL A 80 -6.08 -3.33 -9.47
C VAL A 80 -6.87 -4.57 -9.88
N LYS A 81 -8.17 -4.62 -9.56
CA LYS A 81 -9.04 -5.73 -9.99
C LYS A 81 -9.20 -5.82 -11.51
N ALA A 82 -9.31 -4.67 -12.20
CA ALA A 82 -9.41 -4.64 -13.66
C ALA A 82 -8.14 -5.11 -14.36
N GLN A 83 -6.95 -4.81 -13.82
CA GLN A 83 -5.67 -5.26 -14.39
C GLN A 83 -5.30 -6.69 -14.00
N ALA A 84 -5.73 -7.16 -12.83
CA ALA A 84 -5.56 -8.55 -12.40
C ALA A 84 -6.49 -9.52 -13.15
N ALA A 85 -7.57 -9.02 -13.78
CA ALA A 85 -8.41 -9.85 -14.62
C ALA A 85 -7.66 -10.18 -15.93
N PRO A 86 -7.42 -11.46 -16.26
CA PRO A 86 -6.84 -11.82 -17.55
C PRO A 86 -7.79 -11.33 -18.65
N LYS A 87 -7.25 -10.68 -19.67
CA LYS A 87 -8.00 -10.41 -20.90
C LYS A 87 -8.53 -11.75 -21.41
N LYS A 88 -9.85 -11.94 -21.34
CA LYS A 88 -10.55 -13.12 -21.87
C LYS A 88 -10.35 -13.24 -23.37
#